data_AF-A0A0F9F3C5-F1
#
_entry.id   AF-A0A0F9F3C5-F1
#
_cell.length_a   1.000
_cell.length_b   1.000
_cell.length_c   1.000
_cell.angle_alpha   90.00
_cell.angle_beta   90.00
_cell.angle_gamma   90.00
#
_symmetry.space_group_name_H-M   'P 1'
#
loop_
_entity.id
_entity.type
_entity.pdbx_description
1 polymer ?
#
loop_
_entity_poly.entity_id
_entity_poly.type
_entity_poly.pdbx_seq_one_letter_code
_entity_poly.pdbx_strand_id
1 'polypeptide(L)'
;MSNDWNIEGTDNGSVEVKVNGESIGTVPPTSTLREVVREYANQRGLRTFSVYLDGQRVDQSPASQAGTLAGRHTLEIVAKDVRGN
;
A
#
# COMPACT_ATOMS: atom_id res chain seq x y z
N MET A 1 1.48 32.24 -10.14
CA MET A 1 0.25 31.49 -9.82
C MET A 1 0.58 30.03 -10.10
N SER A 2 1.08 29.31 -9.11
CA SER A 2 1.48 27.92 -9.26
C SER A 2 0.37 27.06 -8.71
N ASN A 3 -0.54 26.67 -9.59
CA ASN A 3 -1.42 25.54 -9.33
C ASN A 3 -1.13 24.54 -10.45
N ASP A 4 -0.03 23.79 -10.28
CA ASP A 4 0.23 22.56 -10.99
C ASP A 4 -0.87 21.56 -10.61
N TRP A 5 -2.01 21.67 -11.28
CA TRP A 5 -3.04 20.64 -11.33
C TRP A 5 -2.46 19.48 -12.14
N ASN A 6 -1.65 18.65 -11.49
CA ASN A 6 -1.29 17.34 -11.99
C ASN A 6 -2.52 16.42 -11.83
N ILE A 7 -3.52 16.59 -12.71
CA ILE A 7 -4.67 15.70 -12.78
C ILE A 7 -4.18 14.39 -13.40
N GLU A 8 -3.96 13.41 -12.52
CA GLU A 8 -4.50 12.05 -12.63
C GLU A 8 -4.67 11.54 -14.07
N GLY A 9 -3.63 10.92 -14.63
CA GLY A 9 -3.62 10.55 -16.05
C GLY A 9 -2.88 9.27 -16.44
N THR A 10 -2.55 8.38 -15.50
CA THR A 10 -2.07 7.02 -15.81
C THR A 10 -2.70 6.00 -14.87
N ASP A 11 -4.03 5.94 -14.86
CA ASP A 11 -4.76 4.78 -14.33
C ASP A 11 -4.60 3.61 -15.33
N ASN A 12 -3.38 3.05 -15.38
CA ASN A 12 -3.05 1.80 -16.08
C ASN A 12 -3.35 0.58 -15.19
N GLY A 13 -4.31 0.70 -14.25
CA GLY A 13 -4.48 -0.21 -13.12
C GLY A 13 -3.43 0.06 -12.06
N SER A 14 -3.35 1.27 -11.52
CA SER A 14 -2.41 1.55 -10.42
C SER A 14 -2.91 0.93 -9.11
N VAL A 15 -1.97 0.64 -8.21
CA VAL A 15 -2.28 0.22 -6.85
C VAL A 15 -2.19 1.45 -5.96
N GLU A 16 -3.32 1.87 -5.39
CA GLU A 16 -3.34 2.93 -4.37
C GLU A 16 -2.74 2.38 -3.08
N VAL A 17 -1.82 3.12 -2.45
CA VAL A 17 -1.23 2.75 -1.17
C VAL A 17 -1.72 3.69 -0.08
N LYS A 18 -2.29 3.11 0.97
CA LYS A 18 -2.74 3.80 2.18
C LYS A 18 -1.92 3.37 3.38
N VAL A 19 -1.63 4.31 4.27
CA VAL A 19 -1.06 4.03 5.60
C VAL A 19 -1.98 4.64 6.65
N ASN A 20 -2.54 3.82 7.54
CA ASN A 20 -3.51 4.26 8.56
C ASN A 20 -4.68 5.08 7.95
N GLY A 21 -5.20 4.68 6.80
CA GLY A 21 -6.27 5.38 6.08
C GLY A 21 -5.84 6.63 5.30
N GLU A 22 -4.60 7.12 5.44
CA GLU A 22 -4.05 8.21 4.62
C GLU A 22 -3.56 7.65 3.28
N SER A 23 -4.02 8.20 2.14
CA SER A 23 -3.47 7.87 0.82
C SER A 23 -2.12 8.55 0.64
N ILE A 24 -1.08 7.77 0.39
CA ILE A 24 0.31 8.24 0.39
C ILE A 24 0.98 8.15 -0.98
N GLY A 25 0.29 7.55 -1.96
CA GLY A 25 0.75 7.46 -3.33
C GLY A 25 0.18 6.25 -4.07
N THR A 26 0.68 6.05 -5.28
CA THR A 26 0.31 4.94 -6.15
C THR A 26 1.56 4.23 -6.64
N VAL A 27 1.49 2.90 -6.76
CA VAL A 27 2.56 2.07 -7.33
C VAL A 27 2.08 1.35 -8.60
N PRO A 28 3.00 0.92 -9.48
CA PRO A 28 2.65 0.14 -10.66
C PRO A 28 1.97 -1.20 -10.31
N PRO A 29 1.02 -1.70 -11.14
CA PRO A 29 0.40 -3.01 -10.95
C PRO A 29 1.35 -4.20 -11.12
N THR A 30 2.57 -3.96 -11.57
CA THR A 30 3.61 -4.99 -11.70
C THR A 30 4.37 -5.22 -10.40
N SER A 31 4.19 -4.36 -9.40
CA SER A 31 4.85 -4.49 -8.10
C SER A 31 4.28 -5.67 -7.31
N THR A 32 5.13 -6.29 -6.49
CA THR A 32 4.69 -7.35 -5.58
C THR A 32 4.16 -6.78 -4.28
N LEU A 33 3.20 -7.46 -3.66
CA LEU A 33 2.67 -7.05 -2.35
C LEU A 33 3.79 -6.86 -1.32
N ARG A 34 4.75 -7.79 -1.29
CA ARG A 34 5.89 -7.75 -0.36
C ARG A 34 6.76 -6.51 -0.52
N GLU A 35 7.10 -6.16 -1.76
CA GLU A 35 8.00 -5.04 -2.06
C GLU A 35 7.38 -3.71 -1.61
N VAL A 36 6.14 -3.46 -2.04
CA VAL A 36 5.38 -2.25 -1.72
C VAL A 36 5.22 -2.13 -0.20
N VAL A 37 4.75 -3.19 0.46
CA VAL A 37 4.57 -3.20 1.91
C VAL A 37 5.88 -2.89 2.63
N ARG A 38 6.99 -3.51 2.23
CA ARG A 38 8.30 -3.30 2.86
C ARG A 38 8.81 -1.88 2.67
N GLU A 39 8.68 -1.34 1.46
CA GLU A 39 9.09 0.03 1.15
C GLU A 39 8.37 1.04 2.05
N TYR A 40 7.03 1.01 2.03
CA TYR A 40 6.23 1.99 2.77
C TYR A 40 6.27 1.78 4.28
N ALA A 41 6.34 0.54 4.76
CA ALA A 41 6.56 0.27 6.19
C ALA A 41 7.91 0.83 6.66
N ASN A 42 8.98 0.70 5.86
CA ASN A 42 10.29 1.26 6.20
C ASN A 42 10.29 2.80 6.17
N GLN A 43 9.69 3.40 5.13
CA GLN A 43 9.58 4.86 5.01
C GLN A 43 8.84 5.48 6.21
N ARG A 44 7.82 4.79 6.72
CA ARG A 44 7.01 5.23 7.87
C ARG A 44 7.54 4.71 9.23
N GLY A 45 8.64 3.95 9.25
CA GLY A 45 9.22 3.40 10.48
C GLY A 45 8.36 2.36 11.20
N LEU A 46 7.44 1.70 10.50
CA LEU A 46 6.49 0.74 11.08
C LEU A 46 7.16 -0.60 11.38
N ARG A 47 7.15 -1.01 12.65
CA ARG A 47 7.68 -2.31 13.08
C ARG A 47 6.61 -3.41 13.15
N THR A 48 5.40 -3.04 13.51
CA THR A 48 4.24 -3.93 13.63
C THR A 48 3.07 -3.31 12.90
N PHE A 49 2.45 -4.06 11.99
CA PHE A 49 1.35 -3.58 11.16
C PHE A 49 0.49 -4.74 10.66
N SER A 50 -0.69 -4.41 10.15
CA SER A 50 -1.57 -5.29 9.37
C SER A 50 -1.60 -4.79 7.93
N VAL A 51 -1.76 -5.70 6.98
CA VAL A 51 -1.87 -5.36 5.57
C VAL A 51 -3.26 -5.78 5.10
N TYR A 52 -3.90 -4.91 4.34
CA TYR A 52 -5.18 -5.16 3.68
C TYR A 52 -5.04 -4.90 2.18
N LEU A 53 -5.63 -5.77 1.39
CA LEU A 53 -5.74 -5.62 -0.06
C LEU A 53 -7.22 -5.60 -0.41
N ASP A 54 -7.69 -4.51 -1.01
CA ASP A 54 -9.11 -4.26 -1.31
C ASP A 54 -10.03 -4.46 -0.09
N GLY A 55 -9.54 -4.06 1.09
CA GLY A 55 -10.24 -4.20 2.37
C GLY A 55 -10.18 -5.61 2.99
N GLN A 56 -9.60 -6.61 2.31
CA GLN A 56 -9.38 -7.95 2.87
C GLN A 56 -8.02 -8.02 3.56
N ARG A 57 -8.00 -8.51 4.80
CA ARG A 57 -6.74 -8.67 5.53
C ARG A 57 -5.90 -9.76 4.88
N VAL A 58 -4.65 -9.43 4.55
CA VAL A 58 -3.70 -10.37 3.97
C VAL A 58 -2.70 -10.82 5.03
N ASP A 59 -2.45 -12.12 5.08
CA ASP A 59 -1.38 -12.67 5.91
C ASP A 59 -0.01 -12.22 5.40
N GLN A 60 0.90 -11.93 6.33
CA GLN A 60 2.26 -11.49 6.00
C GLN A 60 3.23 -12.67 5.79
N SER A 61 2.68 -13.86 5.50
CA SER A 61 3.51 -15.01 5.17
C SER A 61 4.21 -14.79 3.83
N PRO A 62 5.44 -15.30 3.61
CA PRO A 62 6.13 -15.13 2.34
C PRO A 62 5.33 -15.64 1.13
N ALA A 63 4.51 -16.68 1.32
CA ALA A 63 3.64 -17.22 0.27
C ALA A 63 2.47 -16.28 -0.05
N SER A 64 1.84 -15.69 0.98
CA SER A 64 0.73 -14.75 0.83
C SER A 64 1.14 -13.43 0.18
N GLN A 65 2.43 -13.05 0.28
CA GLN A 65 2.95 -11.80 -0.28
C GLN A 65 3.72 -11.97 -1.61
N ALA A 66 3.82 -13.20 -2.12
CA ALA A 66 4.51 -13.49 -3.38
C ALA A 66 3.70 -13.10 -4.63
N GLY A 67 2.41 -12.76 -4.47
CA GLY A 67 1.54 -12.34 -5.56
C GLY A 67 1.89 -10.95 -6.11
N THR A 68 1.77 -10.82 -7.43
CA THR A 68 1.78 -9.53 -8.12
C THR A 68 0.46 -8.81 -7.90
N LEU A 69 0.50 -7.50 -7.69
CA LEU A 69 -0.68 -6.65 -7.55
C LEU A 69 -1.26 -6.27 -8.92
N ALA A 70 -1.47 -7.27 -9.78
CA ALA A 70 -1.85 -7.05 -11.17
C ALA A 70 -3.27 -6.50 -11.28
N GLY A 71 -3.39 -5.29 -11.81
CA GLY A 71 -4.66 -4.60 -11.96
C GLY A 71 -4.84 -3.50 -10.91
N ARG A 72 -6.06 -2.98 -10.82
CA ARG A 72 -6.38 -1.89 -9.89
C ARG A 72 -6.68 -2.45 -8.52
N HIS A 73 -5.90 -2.04 -7.53
CA HIS A 73 -6.06 -2.47 -6.15
C HIS A 73 -5.89 -1.30 -5.18
N THR A 74 -6.45 -1.44 -3.99
CA THR A 74 -6.13 -0.59 -2.85
C THR A 74 -5.36 -1.42 -1.82
N LEU A 75 -4.09 -1.08 -1.63
CA LEU A 75 -3.27 -1.62 -0.56
C LEU A 75 -3.35 -0.70 0.65
N GLU A 76 -3.67 -1.24 1.81
CA GLU A 76 -3.68 -0.48 3.06
C GLU A 76 -2.77 -1.15 4.10
N ILE A 77 -1.84 -0.35 4.65
CA ILE A 77 -0.94 -0.74 5.72
C ILE A 77 -1.41 -0.03 6.99
N VAL A 78 -1.95 -0.81 7.93
CA VAL A 78 -2.41 -0.27 9.21
C VAL A 78 -1.35 -0.56 10.25
N ALA A 79 -0.68 0.49 10.72
CA ALA A 79 0.23 0.40 11.85
C ALA A 79 -0.50 -0.22 13.04
N LYS A 80 0.08 -1.29 13.60
CA LYS A 80 -0.21 -1.72 14.96
C LYS A 80 0.70 -0.88 15.85
N ASP A 81 0.52 0.42 15.78
CA ASP A 81 1.13 1.30 16.76
C ASP A 81 0.66 0.86 18.14
N VAL A 82 1.50 1.12 19.13
CA VAL A 82 1.56 0.47 20.44
C VAL A 82 0.38 0.78 21.37
N ARG A 83 -0.84 0.94 20.85
CA ARG A 83 -2.08 0.68 21.58
C ARG A 83 -2.39 -0.81 21.49
N GLY A 84 -1.67 -1.58 22.31
CA GLY A 84 -2.24 -2.86 22.74
C GLY A 84 -3.47 -2.52 23.59
N ASN A 85 -4.68 -2.70 23.06
CA ASN A 85 -5.91 -2.13 23.62
C ASN A 85 -5.98 -0.59 23.61
#